data_AF-A0A177FJH3-F1
#
_entry.id   AF-A0A177FJH3-F1
#
_cell.length_a   1.000
_cell.length_b   1.000
_cell.length_c   1.000
_cell.angle_alpha   90.00
_cell.angle_beta   90.00
_cell.angle_gamma   90.00
#
_symmetry.space_group_name_H-M   'P 1'
#
loop_
_entity.id
_entity.type
_entity.pdbx_description
1 polymer ?
#
loop_
_entity_poly.entity_id
_entity_poly.type
_entity_poly.pdbx_seq_one_letter_code
_entity_poly.pdbx_strand_id
1 'polypeptide(L)'
;MRPSLALASRLANIQLTLFTRANCGLCDVAKARIGEFLSKNDNNNNKGTIKNENKDESSSKSKSSRVVRYAEIDIMDPAHSKWRDVYDFDVPVLHVDRSETGKLGDPDRDFVPTLDAARKLMHRFTVQEVENAVVEVEQQQQRGSGSDSASASSL
;
A
#
# COMPACT_ATOMS: atom_id res chain seq x y z
N MET A 1 -33.95 19.60 -17.84
CA MET A 1 -33.23 18.31 -17.91
C MET A 1 -32.35 18.18 -16.68
N ARG A 2 -32.24 17.00 -16.05
CA ARG A 2 -31.25 16.75 -14.99
C ARG A 2 -30.01 16.15 -15.65
N PRO A 3 -28.80 16.74 -15.56
CA PRO A 3 -27.59 16.04 -15.99
C PRO A 3 -27.42 14.82 -15.07
N SER A 4 -27.24 13.65 -15.68
CA SER A 4 -26.84 12.46 -14.94
C SER A 4 -25.42 12.68 -14.43
N LEU A 5 -25.28 12.97 -13.13
CA LEU A 5 -24.02 12.77 -12.42
C LEU A 5 -23.65 11.30 -12.58
N ALA A 6 -22.79 11.00 -13.55
CA ALA A 6 -22.16 9.72 -13.66
C ALA A 6 -21.49 9.43 -12.32
N LEU A 7 -21.64 8.20 -11.80
CA LEU A 7 -20.81 7.78 -10.69
C LEU A 7 -19.37 7.72 -11.23
N ALA A 8 -18.63 8.81 -11.04
CA ALA A 8 -17.19 8.81 -11.00
C ALA A 8 -16.80 7.90 -9.83
N SER A 9 -16.78 6.59 -10.12
CA SER A 9 -16.55 5.54 -9.14
C SER A 9 -15.26 5.88 -8.42
N ARG A 10 -15.32 6.00 -7.09
CA ARG A 10 -14.16 6.37 -6.27
C ARG A 10 -13.23 5.15 -6.15
N LEU A 11 -12.65 4.75 -7.29
CA LEU A 11 -11.61 3.76 -7.38
C LEU A 11 -10.43 4.26 -6.55
N ALA A 12 -10.29 3.71 -5.35
CA ALA A 12 -9.08 3.92 -4.57
C ALA A 12 -7.98 3.12 -5.26
N ASN A 13 -7.08 3.78 -5.98
CA ASN A 13 -5.84 3.13 -6.37
C ASN A 13 -4.91 3.18 -5.15
N ILE A 14 -4.38 2.02 -4.77
CA ILE A 14 -3.50 1.86 -3.62
C ILE A 14 -2.16 1.36 -4.15
N GLN A 15 -1.10 2.04 -3.79
CA GLN A 15 0.26 1.70 -4.21
C GLN A 15 0.98 1.05 -3.02
N LEU A 16 1.39 -0.19 -3.21
CA LEU A 16 2.27 -0.92 -2.32
C LEU A 16 3.70 -0.77 -2.82
N THR A 17 4.62 -0.31 -1.96
CA THR A 17 6.05 -0.23 -2.30
C THR A 17 6.86 -0.94 -1.23
N LEU A 18 7.47 -2.08 -1.60
CA LEU A 18 8.29 -2.87 -0.70
C LEU A 18 9.77 -2.53 -0.88
N PHE A 19 10.38 -1.99 0.16
CA PHE A 19 11.82 -1.81 0.28
C PHE A 19 12.45 -3.11 0.76
N THR A 20 13.39 -3.61 -0.02
CA THR A 20 14.13 -4.85 0.23
C THR A 20 15.62 -4.64 0.00
N ARG A 21 16.43 -5.64 0.33
CA ARG A 21 17.84 -5.72 -0.05
C ARG A 21 18.19 -7.12 -0.50
N ALA A 22 19.27 -7.28 -1.26
CA ALA A 22 19.87 -8.58 -1.54
C ALA A 22 20.15 -9.40 -0.26
N ASN A 23 20.05 -10.73 -0.36
CA ASN A 23 20.38 -11.68 0.72
C ASN A 23 19.59 -11.45 2.04
N CYS A 24 18.31 -11.10 1.95
CA CYS A 24 17.43 -10.76 3.08
C CYS A 24 16.29 -11.77 3.27
N GLY A 25 16.48 -12.79 4.13
CA GLY A 25 15.47 -13.82 4.38
C GLY A 25 14.14 -13.32 4.97
N LEU A 26 14.14 -12.16 5.66
CA LEU A 26 12.90 -11.49 6.08
C LEU A 26 12.16 -10.87 4.88
N CYS A 27 12.90 -10.34 3.91
CA CYS A 27 12.36 -9.75 2.69
C CYS A 27 11.68 -10.81 1.81
N ASP A 28 12.26 -12.02 1.71
CA ASP A 28 11.64 -13.14 0.99
C ASP A 28 10.28 -13.53 1.59
N VAL A 29 10.20 -13.58 2.93
CA VAL A 29 8.93 -13.81 3.64
C VAL A 29 7.92 -12.68 3.40
N ALA A 30 8.37 -11.42 3.38
CA ALA A 30 7.52 -10.26 3.08
C ALA A 30 6.95 -10.30 1.66
N LYS A 31 7.78 -10.59 0.65
CA LYS A 31 7.34 -10.77 -0.75
C LYS A 31 6.26 -11.86 -0.85
N ALA A 32 6.45 -13.00 -0.18
CA ALA A 32 5.46 -14.06 -0.14
C ALA A 32 4.10 -13.62 0.47
N ARG A 33 4.11 -12.80 1.53
CA ARG A 33 2.86 -12.30 2.14
C ARG A 33 2.12 -11.31 1.24
N ILE A 34 2.85 -10.47 0.50
CA ILE A 34 2.24 -9.54 -0.46
C ILE A 34 1.72 -10.28 -1.68
N GLY A 35 2.44 -11.29 -2.19
CA GLY A 35 1.96 -12.17 -3.26
C GLY A 35 0.65 -12.87 -2.91
N GLU A 36 0.50 -13.33 -1.66
CA GLU A 36 -0.76 -13.89 -1.15
C GLU A 36 -1.90 -12.86 -1.13
N PHE A 37 -1.63 -11.63 -0.67
CA PHE A 37 -2.59 -10.53 -0.66
C PHE A 37 -3.06 -10.14 -2.08
N LEU A 38 -2.13 -9.94 -3.01
CA LEU A 38 -2.43 -9.59 -4.40
C LEU A 38 -3.26 -10.69 -5.08
N SER A 39 -2.87 -11.97 -4.89
CA SER A 39 -3.62 -13.12 -5.40
C SER A 39 -5.05 -13.17 -4.85
N LYS A 40 -5.27 -12.87 -3.57
CA LYS A 40 -6.62 -12.74 -2.99
C LYS A 40 -7.40 -11.57 -3.60
N ASN A 41 -6.74 -10.45 -3.87
CA ASN A 41 -7.37 -9.27 -4.46
C ASN A 41 -7.88 -9.55 -5.88
N ASP A 42 -7.08 -10.19 -6.73
CA ASP A 42 -7.44 -10.43 -8.13
C ASP A 42 -8.51 -11.51 -8.30
N ASN A 43 -8.46 -12.57 -7.50
CA ASN A 43 -9.50 -13.61 -7.48
C ASN A 43 -10.89 -13.07 -7.11
N ASN A 44 -10.98 -11.89 -6.48
CA ASN A 44 -12.27 -11.24 -6.21
C ASN A 44 -12.93 -10.63 -7.45
N ASN A 45 -12.17 -10.35 -8.51
CA ASN A 45 -12.68 -9.77 -9.76
C ASN A 45 -13.16 -10.85 -10.74
N ASN A 46 -12.72 -12.10 -10.60
CA ASN A 46 -13.01 -13.20 -11.53
C ASN A 46 -13.76 -14.39 -10.89
N LYS A 47 -14.47 -14.20 -9.77
CA LYS A 47 -15.30 -15.26 -9.16
C LYS A 47 -16.65 -15.40 -9.89
N GLY A 48 -16.58 -15.83 -11.16
CA GLY A 48 -17.71 -16.06 -12.06
C GLY A 48 -18.15 -17.54 -12.18
N THR A 49 -17.60 -18.46 -11.39
CA THR A 49 -17.83 -19.92 -11.54
C THR A 49 -17.80 -20.71 -10.21
N ILE A 50 -18.51 -21.85 -10.22
CA ILE A 50 -18.52 -22.99 -9.28
C ILE A 50 -17.08 -23.53 -9.05
N LYS A 51 -16.61 -24.00 -7.87
CA LYS A 51 -17.11 -24.12 -6.47
C LYS A 51 -15.90 -24.45 -5.54
N ASN A 52 -15.91 -24.38 -4.20
CA ASN A 52 -16.55 -23.43 -3.27
C ASN A 52 -15.69 -23.25 -1.98
N GLU A 53 -15.73 -24.02 -0.86
CA GLU A 53 -16.82 -24.63 -0.04
C GLU A 53 -16.37 -24.80 1.44
N ASN A 54 -17.30 -24.98 2.39
CA ASN A 54 -17.13 -25.30 3.84
C ASN A 54 -15.77 -25.00 4.52
N LYS A 55 -15.59 -23.77 5.05
CA LYS A 55 -15.63 -23.50 6.51
C LYS A 55 -15.41 -22.01 6.85
N ASP A 56 -16.19 -21.56 7.84
CA ASP A 56 -15.89 -20.72 9.01
C ASP A 56 -14.71 -19.71 8.94
N GLU A 57 -14.80 -18.44 9.36
CA GLU A 57 -15.93 -17.58 9.76
C GLU A 57 -15.46 -16.10 9.81
N SER A 58 -16.36 -15.14 9.64
CA SER A 58 -16.18 -13.70 10.00
C SER A 58 -14.95 -12.92 9.49
N SER A 59 -15.07 -12.31 8.29
CA SER A 59 -14.60 -10.93 8.03
C SER A 59 -15.26 -10.31 6.79
N SER A 60 -16.55 -10.00 6.92
CA SER A 60 -17.36 -9.29 5.93
C SER A 60 -17.04 -7.78 5.89
N LYS A 61 -15.82 -7.41 5.49
CA LYS A 61 -15.43 -6.02 5.23
C LYS A 61 -15.67 -5.67 3.75
N SER A 62 -16.35 -4.56 3.50
CA SER A 62 -16.94 -4.20 2.21
C SER A 62 -15.94 -4.19 1.05
N LYS A 63 -16.26 -4.90 -0.04
CA LYS A 63 -15.56 -4.80 -1.33
C LYS A 63 -15.91 -3.49 -2.04
N SER A 64 -15.22 -2.41 -1.71
CA SER A 64 -15.00 -1.30 -2.63
C SER A 64 -14.19 -1.79 -3.85
N SER A 65 -14.46 -1.22 -5.02
CA SER A 65 -13.62 -1.46 -6.20
C SER A 65 -12.36 -0.61 -6.07
N ARG A 66 -11.22 -1.26 -5.85
CA ARG A 66 -9.90 -0.62 -5.65
C ARG A 66 -8.85 -1.30 -6.53
N VAL A 67 -7.91 -0.50 -7.03
CA VAL A 67 -6.82 -0.97 -7.90
C VAL A 67 -5.55 -1.01 -7.06
N VAL A 68 -5.09 -2.20 -6.69
CA VAL A 68 -3.80 -2.34 -6.00
C VAL A 68 -2.69 -2.42 -7.03
N ARG A 69 -1.72 -1.51 -6.94
CA ARG A 69 -0.44 -1.57 -7.64
C ARG A 69 0.65 -2.01 -6.67
N TYR A 70 1.66 -2.71 -7.16
CA TYR A 70 2.80 -3.17 -6.38
C TYR A 70 4.11 -2.81 -7.07
N ALA A 71 5.10 -2.39 -6.29
CA ALA A 71 6.46 -2.11 -6.72
C ALA A 71 7.45 -2.62 -5.67
N GLU A 72 8.63 -3.04 -6.13
CA GLU A 72 9.76 -3.41 -5.28
C GLU A 72 10.92 -2.44 -5.51
N ILE A 73 11.62 -2.10 -4.44
CA ILE A 73 12.82 -1.26 -4.46
C ILE A 73 13.93 -2.01 -3.74
N ASP A 74 15.08 -2.17 -4.39
CA ASP A 74 16.31 -2.60 -3.72
C ASP A 74 17.03 -1.37 -3.17
N ILE A 75 17.18 -1.28 -1.85
CA ILE A 75 17.91 -0.18 -1.21
C ILE A 75 19.43 -0.22 -1.50
N MET A 76 19.95 -1.36 -1.98
CA MET A 76 21.37 -1.49 -2.33
C MET A 76 21.72 -0.81 -3.66
N ASP A 77 20.73 -0.49 -4.50
CA ASP A 77 20.96 0.21 -5.77
C ASP A 77 21.52 1.63 -5.52
N PRO A 78 22.57 2.08 -6.23
CA PRO A 78 23.12 3.42 -6.07
C PRO A 78 22.10 4.56 -6.31
N ALA A 79 21.13 4.37 -7.22
CA ALA A 79 20.03 5.31 -7.46
C ALA A 79 19.01 5.36 -6.31
N HIS A 80 19.11 4.43 -5.35
CA HIS A 80 18.22 4.30 -4.19
C HIS A 80 18.95 4.49 -2.85
N SER A 81 20.19 5.03 -2.89
CA SER A 81 21.00 5.45 -1.73
C SER A 81 20.21 6.14 -0.60
N LYS A 82 19.35 7.10 -0.92
CA LYS A 82 18.45 7.78 0.05
C LYS A 82 17.63 6.80 0.91
N TRP A 83 17.21 5.67 0.36
CA TRP A 83 16.42 4.66 1.07
C TRP A 83 17.30 3.73 1.91
N ARG A 84 18.52 3.44 1.47
CA ARG A 84 19.52 2.72 2.26
C ARG A 84 19.82 3.48 3.55
N ASP A 85 20.12 4.76 3.43
CA ASP A 85 20.54 5.62 4.54
C ASP A 85 19.42 5.81 5.59
N VAL A 86 18.18 5.35 5.30
CA VAL A 86 17.02 5.34 6.22
C VAL A 86 16.58 3.92 6.64
N TYR A 87 16.79 2.89 5.81
CA TYR A 87 16.22 1.54 6.02
C TYR A 87 17.22 0.37 6.02
N ASP A 88 18.54 0.59 5.97
CA ASP A 88 19.57 -0.48 5.90
C ASP A 88 19.42 -1.57 6.98
N PHE A 89 19.01 -1.17 8.19
CA PHE A 89 18.79 -2.07 9.34
C PHE A 89 17.33 -2.55 9.50
N ASP A 90 16.38 -1.91 8.83
CA ASP A 90 14.94 -2.01 9.08
C ASP A 90 14.17 -2.86 8.04
N VAL A 91 14.82 -3.19 6.91
CA VAL A 91 14.20 -3.95 5.82
C VAL A 91 13.81 -5.39 6.24
N PRO A 92 12.63 -5.88 5.82
CA PRO A 92 11.71 -5.29 4.86
C PRO A 92 10.81 -4.19 5.44
N VAL A 93 10.63 -3.12 4.66
CA VAL A 93 9.69 -2.02 4.93
C VAL A 93 8.68 -1.97 3.80
N LEU A 94 7.39 -2.00 4.13
CA LEU A 94 6.30 -1.82 3.17
C LEU A 94 5.64 -0.45 3.39
N HIS A 95 5.66 0.39 2.36
CA HIS A 95 4.83 1.59 2.26
C HIS A 95 3.49 1.22 1.61
N VAL A 96 2.40 1.76 2.16
CA VAL A 96 1.04 1.67 1.63
C VAL A 96 0.55 3.10 1.41
N ASP A 97 0.37 3.47 0.15
CA ASP A 97 0.01 4.82 -0.26
C ASP A 97 -1.27 4.87 -1.08
N ARG A 98 -1.96 6.00 -1.03
CA ARG A 98 -3.11 6.28 -1.90
C ARG A 98 -2.61 6.90 -3.20
N SER A 99 -2.62 6.13 -4.28
CA SER A 99 -2.36 6.65 -5.62
C SER A 99 -3.64 7.32 -6.14
N GLU A 100 -3.68 8.65 -6.09
CA GLU A 100 -4.73 9.42 -6.77
C GLU A 100 -4.49 9.34 -8.28
N THR A 101 -5.41 8.70 -9.03
CA THR A 101 -5.41 8.72 -10.50
C THR A 101 -5.71 10.13 -10.99
N GLY A 102 -4.66 10.94 -11.12
CA GLY A 102 -4.72 12.29 -11.67
C GLY A 102 -4.19 13.38 -10.75
N LYS A 103 -2.87 13.43 -10.53
CA LYS A 103 -2.19 14.65 -10.95
C LYS A 103 -2.13 14.60 -12.47
N LEU A 104 -2.85 15.52 -13.11
CA LEU A 104 -3.31 15.40 -14.48
C LEU A 104 -2.15 15.39 -15.50
N GLY A 105 -2.18 14.46 -16.46
CA GLY A 105 -1.53 14.64 -17.76
C GLY A 105 -0.31 13.77 -18.10
N ASP A 106 0.13 12.83 -17.26
CA ASP A 106 1.41 12.13 -17.49
C ASP A 106 1.32 10.61 -17.18
N PRO A 107 1.27 9.72 -18.20
CA PRO A 107 1.19 8.28 -18.00
C PRO A 107 2.56 7.62 -17.72
N ASP A 108 3.65 8.35 -17.95
CA ASP A 108 5.05 7.88 -17.86
C ASP A 108 5.70 8.24 -16.51
N ARG A 109 4.94 8.83 -15.59
CA ARG A 109 5.41 9.09 -14.22
C ARG A 109 5.37 7.82 -13.39
N ASP A 110 6.54 7.17 -13.33
CA ASP A 110 6.89 6.24 -12.27
C ASP A 110 6.46 6.79 -10.91
N PHE A 111 5.85 5.93 -10.10
CA PHE A 111 5.49 6.30 -8.73
C PHE A 111 6.77 6.43 -7.90
N VAL A 112 7.13 7.68 -7.57
CA VAL A 112 8.22 7.95 -6.63
C VAL A 112 7.66 7.89 -5.21
N PRO A 113 7.96 6.86 -4.40
CA PRO A 113 7.58 6.82 -3.00
C PRO A 113 8.19 7.98 -2.22
N THR A 114 7.59 8.34 -1.09
CA THR A 114 8.10 9.41 -0.23
C THR A 114 8.36 8.92 1.19
N LEU A 115 9.13 9.69 1.96
CA LEU A 115 9.33 9.39 3.38
C LEU A 115 8.05 9.67 4.21
N ASP A 116 7.00 10.23 3.62
CA ASP A 116 5.68 10.45 4.23
C ASP A 116 4.61 9.50 3.67
N ALA A 117 4.94 8.21 3.54
CA ALA A 117 3.97 7.20 3.13
C ALA A 117 2.83 7.03 4.15
N ALA A 118 1.59 6.97 3.66
CA ALA A 118 0.36 7.06 4.46
C ALA A 118 0.22 5.93 5.49
N ARG A 119 0.75 4.73 5.20
CA ARG A 119 1.03 3.71 6.21
C ARG A 119 2.36 3.03 5.92
N LYS A 120 3.05 2.64 6.99
CA LYS A 120 4.33 1.92 6.95
C LYS A 120 4.23 0.68 7.83
N LEU A 121 4.61 -0.47 7.30
CA LEU A 121 4.81 -1.71 8.05
C LEU A 121 6.30 -2.04 8.02
N MET A 122 6.90 -2.24 9.18
CA MET A 122 8.36 -2.33 9.37
C MET A 122 8.74 -3.69 9.98
N HIS A 123 9.95 -4.20 9.71
CA HIS A 123 10.58 -5.37 10.34
C HIS A 123 9.89 -6.75 10.16
N ARG A 124 8.58 -6.86 10.38
CA ARG A 124 7.78 -8.08 10.17
C ARG A 124 6.30 -7.72 10.10
N PHE A 125 5.59 -8.19 9.07
CA PHE A 125 4.15 -8.03 8.94
C PHE A 125 3.47 -9.29 8.37
N THR A 126 2.17 -9.41 8.65
CA THR A 126 1.28 -10.46 8.15
C THR A 126 0.40 -9.96 7.02
N VAL A 127 -0.23 -10.91 6.31
CA VAL A 127 -1.18 -10.61 5.21
C VAL A 127 -2.37 -9.78 5.73
N GLN A 128 -2.83 -10.07 6.96
CA GLN A 128 -3.93 -9.34 7.60
C GLN A 128 -3.55 -7.90 7.99
N GLU A 129 -2.28 -7.64 8.32
CA GLU A 129 -1.79 -6.27 8.53
C GLU A 129 -1.71 -5.48 7.22
N VAL A 130 -1.32 -6.12 6.11
CA VAL A 130 -1.39 -5.50 4.77
C VAL A 130 -2.84 -5.19 4.39
N GLU A 131 -3.75 -6.16 4.55
CA GLU A 131 -5.19 -5.98 4.32
C GLU A 131 -5.77 -4.83 5.16
N ASN A 132 -5.41 -4.74 6.44
CA ASN A 132 -5.84 -3.64 7.32
C ASN A 132 -5.22 -2.30 6.91
N ALA A 133 -3.92 -2.22 6.61
CA ALA A 133 -3.26 -1.00 6.19
C ALA A 133 -3.84 -0.44 4.87
N VAL A 134 -4.15 -1.32 3.90
CA VAL A 134 -4.83 -0.94 2.65
C VAL A 134 -6.22 -0.36 2.94
N VAL A 135 -6.99 -0.99 3.81
CA VAL A 135 -8.35 -0.53 4.19
C VAL A 135 -8.32 0.77 5.02
N GLU A 136 -7.27 0.98 5.83
CA GLU A 136 -7.04 2.24 6.53
C GLU A 136 -6.69 3.37 5.56
N VAL A 137 -5.75 3.18 4.63
CA VAL A 137 -5.34 4.19 3.63
C VAL A 137 -6.46 4.51 2.63
N GLU A 138 -7.33 3.54 2.34
CA GLU A 138 -8.56 3.75 1.56
C GLU A 138 -9.54 4.71 2.27
N GLN A 139 -9.64 4.63 3.60
CA GLN A 139 -10.52 5.47 4.43
C GLN A 139 -9.88 6.81 4.83
N GLN A 140 -8.56 6.86 4.99
CA GLN A 140 -7.80 8.06 5.36
C GLN A 140 -7.68 9.04 4.19
N GLN A 141 -8.71 9.88 4.04
CA GLN A 141 -8.61 11.09 3.24
C GLN A 141 -7.74 12.12 3.97
N GLN A 142 -6.46 12.15 3.59
CA GLN A 142 -5.48 13.22 3.85
C GLN A 142 -5.27 13.59 5.33
N ARG A 143 -4.33 12.90 5.98
CA ARG A 143 -3.53 13.44 7.10
C ARG A 143 -2.05 13.38 6.71
N GLY A 144 -1.56 14.42 6.03
CA GLY A 144 -0.13 14.56 5.76
C GLY A 144 0.66 14.87 7.03
N SER A 145 1.93 14.48 7.10
CA SER A 145 2.76 14.66 8.29
C SER A 145 3.27 16.10 8.44
N GLY A 146 2.41 16.98 8.95
CA GLY A 146 2.80 18.28 9.47
C GLY A 146 3.61 18.13 10.76
N SER A 147 4.92 17.92 10.64
CA SER A 147 5.85 17.81 11.76
C SER A 147 6.28 19.20 12.27
N ASP A 148 5.39 19.90 12.97
CA ASP A 148 5.74 21.14 13.67
C ASP A 148 6.11 20.87 15.14
N SER A 149 7.41 20.76 15.39
CA SER A 149 7.99 20.63 16.73
C SER A 149 8.04 21.99 17.44
N ALA A 150 7.19 22.18 18.45
CA ALA A 150 7.17 23.39 19.28
C ALA A 150 7.33 23.07 20.78
N SER A 151 8.46 22.48 21.15
CA SER A 151 8.89 22.42 22.56
C SER A 151 9.37 23.81 23.00
N ALA A 152 8.58 24.50 23.81
CA ALA A 152 8.98 25.73 24.49
C ALA A 152 8.58 25.63 25.98
N SER A 153 9.57 25.76 26.85
CA SER A 153 9.42 25.58 28.31
C SER A 153 8.96 26.86 29.02
N SER A 154 8.47 26.65 30.24
CA SER A 154 8.35 27.64 31.33
C SER A 154 7.34 28.78 31.16
N LEU A 155 6.38 28.82 32.07
CA LEU A 155 6.36 29.79 33.18
C LEU A 155 5.94 29.08 34.48
#